data_AF-A0A087NH00-F1
#
_entry.id   AF-A0A087NH00-F1
#
_cell.length_a   1.000
_cell.length_b   1.000
_cell.length_c   1.000
_cell.angle_alpha   90.00
_cell.angle_beta   90.00
_cell.angle_gamma   90.00
#
_symmetry.space_group_name_H-M   'P 1'
#
loop_
_entity.id
_entity.type
_entity.pdbx_description
1 polymer ?
#
loop_
_entity_poly.entity_id
_entity_poly.type
_entity_poly.pdbx_seq_one_letter_code
_entity_poly.pdbx_strand_id
1 'polypeptide(L)'
;MAEELIEKKAREGLAEPTLEKMRWFVKLMGADFGKRPVTDITPQELLHELQKHERRGRLETANLLRAFASRVFRFAVATARAERDPAQLLIGALTTPRVKHFAAGLLVW
;
A
#
# COMPACT_ATOMS: atom_id res chain seq x y z
N MET A 1 1.55 6.08 12.59
CA MET A 1 2.50 6.05 11.45
C MET A 1 1.86 6.40 10.11
N ALA A 2 0.85 5.68 9.65
CA ALA A 2 0.23 5.99 8.35
C ALA A 2 -0.42 7.38 8.33
N GLU A 3 -1.10 7.79 9.40
CA GLU A 3 -1.69 9.13 9.51
C GLU A 3 -0.60 10.22 9.47
N GLU A 4 0.48 10.07 10.26
CA GLU A 4 1.60 11.03 10.25
C GLU A 4 2.26 11.17 8.86
N LEU A 5 2.34 10.09 8.07
CA LEU A 5 2.76 10.15 6.67
C LEU A 5 1.76 10.96 5.83
N ILE A 6 0.45 10.74 6.00
CA ILE A 6 -0.61 11.45 5.28
C ILE A 6 -0.57 12.94 5.63
N GLU A 7 -0.42 13.30 6.90
CA GLU A 7 -0.27 14.68 7.36
C GLU A 7 0.99 15.34 6.78
N LYS A 8 2.12 14.62 6.73
CA LYS A 8 3.31 15.10 6.03
C LYS A 8 3.03 15.34 4.55
N LYS A 9 2.35 14.41 3.88
CA LYS A 9 2.00 14.54 2.45
C LYS A 9 1.03 15.70 2.19
N ALA A 10 0.12 15.98 3.12
CA ALA A 10 -0.75 17.14 3.08
C ALA A 10 0.05 18.44 3.17
N ARG A 11 1.02 18.54 4.10
CA ARG A 11 1.92 19.69 4.21
C ARG A 11 2.80 19.89 2.98
N GLU A 12 3.13 18.81 2.27
CA GLU A 12 3.85 18.85 0.99
C GLU A 12 2.97 19.28 -0.20
N GLY A 13 1.70 19.59 0.01
CA GLY A 13 0.79 20.07 -1.04
C GLY A 13 0.22 18.96 -1.92
N LEU A 14 0.22 17.70 -1.46
CA LEU A 14 -0.39 16.61 -2.22
C LEU A 14 -1.91 16.83 -2.33
N ALA A 15 -2.47 16.63 -3.53
CA ALA A 15 -3.89 16.87 -3.79
C ALA A 15 -4.81 16.04 -2.89
N GLU A 16 -5.89 16.65 -2.42
CA GLU A 16 -6.85 16.04 -1.48
C GLU A 16 -7.38 14.66 -1.92
N PRO A 17 -7.75 14.43 -3.20
CA PRO A 17 -8.19 13.10 -3.63
C PRO A 17 -7.14 12.00 -3.43
N THR A 18 -5.86 12.36 -3.48
CA THR A 18 -4.76 11.42 -3.24
C THR A 18 -4.61 11.12 -1.76
N LEU A 19 -4.78 12.13 -0.89
CA LEU A 19 -4.78 11.96 0.56
C LEU A 19 -5.97 11.13 1.02
N GLU A 20 -7.16 11.36 0.44
CA GLU A 20 -8.35 10.54 0.66
C GLU A 20 -8.12 9.07 0.28
N LYS A 21 -7.48 8.83 -0.87
CA LYS A 21 -7.10 7.47 -1.28
C LYS A 21 -6.12 6.82 -0.30
N MET A 22 -5.16 7.57 0.24
CA MET A 22 -4.26 7.07 1.29
C MET A 22 -5.01 6.73 2.58
N ARG A 23 -5.92 7.60 3.04
CA ARG A 23 -6.78 7.34 4.21
C ARG A 23 -7.66 6.10 3.98
N TRP A 24 -8.17 5.91 2.76
CA TRP A 24 -8.91 4.72 2.39
C TRP A 24 -8.05 3.45 2.43
N PHE A 25 -6.78 3.51 2.01
CA PHE A 25 -5.86 2.37 2.17
C PHE A 25 -5.65 2.00 3.63
N VAL A 26 -5.57 2.97 4.55
CA VAL A 26 -5.50 2.70 5.99
C VAL A 26 -6.73 1.91 6.45
N LYS A 27 -7.93 2.28 5.99
CA LYS A 27 -9.18 1.56 6.33
C LYS A 27 -9.23 0.13 5.75
N LEU A 28 -8.59 -0.09 4.60
CA LEU A 28 -8.54 -1.40 3.95
C LEU A 28 -7.56 -2.37 4.61
N MET A 29 -6.51 -1.86 5.24
CA MET A 29 -5.66 -2.64 6.11
C MET A 29 -6.50 -2.95 7.36
N GLY A 30 -6.75 -4.22 7.65
CA GLY A 30 -7.68 -4.61 8.72
C GLY A 30 -7.40 -3.89 10.04
N ALA A 31 -8.45 -3.60 10.81
CA ALA A 31 -8.36 -2.82 12.05
C ALA A 31 -7.37 -3.39 13.07
N ASP A 32 -7.17 -4.71 13.06
CA ASP A 32 -6.21 -5.39 13.92
C ASP A 32 -4.75 -5.11 13.49
N PHE A 33 -4.48 -5.19 12.18
CA PHE A 33 -3.17 -4.89 11.61
C PHE A 33 -2.81 -3.41 11.78
N GLY A 34 -3.77 -2.50 11.58
CA GLY A 34 -3.55 -1.05 11.69
C GLY A 34 -3.22 -0.56 13.10
N LYS A 35 -3.53 -1.34 14.15
CA LYS A 35 -3.22 -1.01 15.55
C LYS A 35 -1.83 -1.48 15.98
N ARG A 36 -1.19 -2.35 15.21
CA ARG A 36 0.11 -2.89 15.59
C ARG A 36 1.22 -1.86 15.40
N PRO A 37 2.22 -1.84 16.31
CA PRO A 37 3.39 -1.01 16.13
C PRO A 37 4.14 -1.43 14.87
N VAL A 38 4.62 -0.45 14.12
CA VAL A 38 5.29 -0.65 12.83
C VAL A 38 6.57 -1.49 12.93
N THR A 39 7.19 -1.53 14.11
CA THR A 39 8.38 -2.32 14.45
C THR A 39 8.12 -3.82 14.48
N ASP A 40 6.91 -4.21 14.86
CA ASP A 40 6.59 -5.61 15.17
C ASP A 40 5.92 -6.33 13.99
N ILE A 41 5.75 -5.61 12.87
CA ILE A 41 5.13 -6.18 11.67
C ILE A 41 6.17 -6.95 10.89
N THR A 42 6.00 -8.26 10.81
CA THR A 42 6.84 -9.13 9.97
C THR A 42 6.39 -9.11 8.51
N PRO A 43 7.27 -9.47 7.56
CA PRO A 43 6.88 -9.65 6.16
C PRO A 43 5.75 -10.68 5.96
N GLN A 44 5.76 -11.77 6.74
CA GLN A 44 4.75 -12.82 6.65
C GLN A 44 3.37 -12.33 7.11
N GLU A 45 3.30 -11.55 8.19
CA GLU A 45 2.04 -10.98 8.67
C GLU A 45 1.47 -9.96 7.68
N LEU A 46 2.34 -9.11 7.12
CA LEU A 46 1.95 -8.19 6.05
C LEU A 46 1.44 -8.95 4.83
N LEU A 47 2.14 -10.01 4.39
CA LEU A 47 1.71 -10.84 3.26
C LEU A 47 0.34 -11.47 3.54
N HIS A 48 0.13 -12.02 4.73
CA HIS A 48 -1.14 -12.62 5.10
C HIS A 48 -2.30 -11.62 5.04
N GLU A 49 -2.07 -10.38 5.49
CA GLU A 49 -3.06 -9.30 5.39
C GLU A 49 -3.36 -8.94 3.93
N LEU A 50 -2.34 -8.79 3.10
CA LEU A 50 -2.48 -8.46 1.68
C LEU A 50 -3.20 -9.57 0.91
N GLN A 51 -2.91 -10.84 1.20
CA GLN A 51 -3.56 -11.99 0.59
C GLN A 51 -5.07 -12.07 0.89
N LYS A 52 -5.58 -11.43 1.96
CA LYS A 52 -7.04 -11.33 2.18
C LYS A 52 -7.74 -10.60 1.03
N HIS A 53 -7.07 -9.63 0.42
CA HIS A 53 -7.58 -8.89 -0.75
C HIS A 53 -7.44 -9.70 -2.02
N GLU A 54 -6.32 -10.41 -2.18
CA GLU A 54 -6.06 -11.31 -3.30
C GLU A 54 -7.10 -12.43 -3.40
N ARG A 55 -7.40 -13.11 -2.27
CA ARG A 55 -8.43 -14.17 -2.19
C ARG A 55 -9.84 -13.68 -2.56
N ARG A 56 -10.08 -12.37 -2.51
CA ARG A 56 -11.34 -11.74 -2.94
C ARG A 56 -11.31 -11.26 -4.40
N GLY A 57 -10.28 -11.63 -5.16
CA GLY A 57 -10.06 -11.21 -6.54
C GLY A 57 -9.54 -9.78 -6.71
N ARG A 58 -9.21 -9.08 -5.61
CA ARG A 58 -8.78 -7.66 -5.65
C ARG A 58 -7.27 -7.54 -5.79
N LEU A 59 -6.75 -8.03 -6.92
CA LEU A 59 -5.31 -8.14 -7.19
C LEU A 59 -4.61 -6.77 -7.25
N GLU A 60 -5.22 -5.80 -7.94
CA GLU A 60 -4.70 -4.43 -8.00
C GLU A 60 -4.68 -3.78 -6.61
N THR A 61 -5.76 -3.94 -5.84
CA THR A 61 -5.84 -3.42 -4.48
C THR A 61 -4.74 -4.00 -3.59
N ALA A 62 -4.48 -5.31 -3.67
CA ALA A 62 -3.40 -5.94 -2.91
C ALA A 62 -2.04 -5.32 -3.24
N ASN A 63 -1.74 -5.10 -4.52
CA ASN A 63 -0.50 -4.47 -4.97
C ASN A 63 -0.39 -2.99 -4.54
N LEU A 64 -1.48 -2.24 -4.64
CA LEU A 64 -1.54 -0.84 -4.19
C LEU A 64 -1.36 -0.72 -2.67
N LEU A 65 -1.95 -1.63 -1.90
CA LEU A 65 -1.78 -1.70 -0.45
C LEU A 65 -0.34 -2.03 -0.07
N ARG A 66 0.31 -3.00 -0.74
CA ARG A 66 1.74 -3.29 -0.53
C ARG A 66 2.60 -2.04 -0.79
N ALA A 67 2.36 -1.34 -1.89
CA ALA A 67 3.09 -0.12 -2.23
C ALA A 67 2.82 1.04 -1.25
N PHE A 68 1.61 1.14 -0.71
CA PHE A 68 1.28 2.08 0.36
C PHE A 68 1.97 1.70 1.67
N ALA A 69 1.92 0.44 2.09
CA ALA A 69 2.59 -0.07 3.27
C ALA A 69 4.10 0.21 3.22
N SER A 70 4.76 -0.05 2.08
CA SER A 70 6.17 0.30 1.87
C SER A 70 6.46 1.79 2.09
N ARG A 71 5.57 2.69 1.67
CA ARG A 71 5.72 4.13 1.93
C ARG A 71 5.64 4.45 3.42
N VAL A 72 4.72 3.80 4.15
CA VAL A 72 4.58 3.94 5.60
C VAL A 72 5.83 3.42 6.33
N PHE A 73 6.32 2.24 5.98
CA PHE A 73 7.53 1.67 6.60
C PHE A 73 8.77 2.51 6.30
N ARG A 74 8.98 2.95 5.06
CA ARG A 74 10.10 3.85 4.74
C ARG A 74 10.03 5.18 5.49
N PHE A 75 8.83 5.71 5.71
CA PHE A 75 8.66 6.88 6.56
C PHE A 75 8.97 6.59 8.04
N ALA A 76 8.61 5.41 8.54
CA ALA A 76 9.02 4.97 9.88
C ALA A 76 10.53 4.84 10.02
N VAL A 77 11.22 4.29 9.01
CA VAL A 77 12.68 4.23 8.96
C VAL A 77 13.30 5.63 8.95
N ALA A 78 12.79 6.53 8.10
CA ALA A 78 13.29 7.90 8.02
C ALA A 78 13.10 8.70 9.32
N THR A 79 12.16 8.30 10.17
CA THR A 79 11.90 8.91 11.48
C THR A 79 12.46 8.08 12.65
N ALA A 80 13.36 7.13 12.37
CA ALA A 80 14.03 6.26 13.35
C ALA A 80 13.07 5.42 14.23
N ARG A 81 11.88 5.09 13.72
CA ARG A 81 10.87 4.26 14.41
C ARG A 81 10.82 2.82 13.92
N ALA A 82 11.49 2.51 12.84
CA ALA A 82 11.64 1.15 12.32
C ALA A 82 13.02 1.01 11.70
N GLU A 83 13.54 -0.21 11.60
CA GLU A 83 14.86 -0.47 11.02
C GLU A 83 14.79 -0.85 9.54
N ARG A 84 13.63 -1.36 9.08
CA ARG A 84 13.48 -1.92 7.73
C ARG A 84 12.07 -1.79 7.18
N ASP A 85 11.96 -1.90 5.85
CA ASP A 85 10.70 -2.02 5.12
C ASP A 85 10.38 -3.48 4.78
N PRO A 86 9.52 -4.18 5.55
CA PRO A 86 9.12 -5.55 5.25
C PRO A 86 8.33 -5.67 3.94
N ALA A 87 7.68 -4.60 3.46
CA ALA A 87 6.89 -4.62 2.23
C ALA A 87 7.75 -4.64 0.96
N GLN A 88 9.04 -4.28 1.06
CA GLN A 88 10.01 -4.44 -0.04
C GLN A 88 10.27 -5.91 -0.34
N LEU A 89 10.30 -6.78 0.68
CA LEU A 89 10.52 -8.23 0.50
C LEU A 89 9.34 -8.93 -0.20
N LEU A 90 8.19 -8.27 -0.28
CA LEU A 90 6.96 -8.81 -0.89
C LEU A 90 6.78 -8.37 -2.35
N ILE A 91 7.77 -7.72 -2.96
CA ILE A 91 7.74 -7.43 -4.40
C ILE A 91 7.74 -8.75 -5.17
N GLY A 92 6.73 -8.95 -6.02
CA GLY A 92 6.54 -10.21 -6.75
C GLY A 92 5.89 -11.35 -5.95
N ALA A 93 5.66 -11.18 -4.64
CA ALA A 93 5.00 -12.18 -3.80
C ALA A 93 3.47 -12.21 -3.97
N LEU A 94 2.88 -11.11 -4.46
CA LEU A 94 1.46 -11.03 -4.78
C LEU A 94 1.21 -11.33 -6.26
N THR A 95 0.06 -11.94 -6.54
CA THR A 95 -0.41 -12.18 -7.90
C THR A 95 -0.55 -10.86 -8.64
N THR A 96 0.16 -10.74 -9.77
CA THR A 96 0.07 -9.57 -10.64
C THR A 96 -1.18 -9.71 -11.52
N PRO A 97 -2.11 -8.74 -11.51
CA PRO A 97 -3.26 -8.78 -12.42
C PRO A 97 -2.76 -8.77 -13.86
N ARG A 98 -3.34 -9.61 -14.72
CA ARG A 98 -3.10 -9.50 -16.15
C ARG A 98 -3.72 -8.19 -16.63
N VAL A 99 -2.88 -7.21 -16.94
CA VAL A 99 -3.32 -5.95 -17.54
C VAL A 99 -3.88 -6.28 -18.92
N LYS A 100 -5.20 -6.22 -19.06
CA LYS A 100 -5.85 -6.27 -20.36
C LYS A 100 -5.71 -4.88 -20.95
N HIS A 101 -4.64 -4.64 -21.70
CA HIS A 101 -4.52 -3.42 -22.49
C HIS A 101 -5.70 -3.38 -23.48
N PHE A 102 -6.65 -2.49 -23.27
CA PHE A 102 -7.60 -2.13 -24.33
C PHE A 102 -6.77 -1.40 -25.39
N ALA A 103 -6.46 -2.11 -26.47
CA ALA A 103 -5.84 -1.50 -27.63
C ALA A 103 -6.78 -0.37 -28.10
N ALA A 104 -6.33 0.87 -27.98
CA ALA A 104 -6.91 1.99 -28.71
C ALA A 104 -6.51 1.80 -30.19
N GLY A 105 -7.23 0.90 -30.86
CA GLY A 105 -7.06 0.58 -32.27
C GLY A 105 -8.04 1.41 -33.11
N LEU A 106 -7.46 2.27 -33.95
CA LEU A 106 -8.00 2.83 -35.18
C LEU A 106 -9.31 3.64 -35.12
N LEU A 107 -9.16 4.97 -35.05
CA LEU A 107 -9.87 5.85 -35.99
C LEU A 107 -8.78 6.59 -36.79
N VAL A 108 -8.57 6.13 -38.02
CA VAL A 108 -7.74 6.76 -39.03
C VAL A 108 -8.69 7.11 -40.19
N TRP A 109 -8.87 8.43 -40.36
CA TRP A 109 -9.69 9.22 -41.30
C TRP A 109 -11.21 9.26 -41.08
#